data_AF-A0A098ED42-F1
#
_entry.id   AF-A0A098ED42-F1
#
_cell.length_a   1.000
_cell.length_b   1.000
_cell.length_c   1.000
_cell.angle_alpha   90.00
_cell.angle_beta   90.00
_cell.angle_gamma   90.00
#
_symmetry.space_group_name_H-M   'P 1'
#
loop_
_entity.id
_entity.type
_entity.pdbx_description
1 polymer ?
#
loop_
_entity_poly.entity_id
_entity_poly.type
_entity_poly.pdbx_seq_one_letter_code
_entity_poly.pdbx_strand_id
1 'polypeptide(L)'
;MSIIDLEGGHQPIYNEDKTICIVYNGEIYNYLELRKELENKHKFYTNADTEVILHAYEEWGKDCLNKFNGMWAFSIYDKNKNIFFLSRDRFGIKPLYYHFKEGKFIFASEIKAILQHNIGRIPNDLLVFDYLMYNIADHTNETFFKGIKKIPKGHFAVFDIKKEFAQ
;
A
#
# COMPACT_ATOMS: atom_id res chain seq x y z
N MET A 1 -1.14 15.38 1.82
CA MET A 1 -2.22 16.19 2.39
C MET A 1 -2.54 15.56 3.73
N SER A 2 -2.29 16.26 4.83
CA SER A 2 -2.56 15.76 6.19
C SER A 2 -3.93 16.27 6.59
N ILE A 3 -4.85 15.36 6.92
CA ILE A 3 -6.26 15.69 7.25
C ILE A 3 -6.53 15.36 8.72
N ILE A 4 -5.89 14.33 9.27
CA ILE A 4 -5.97 13.90 10.67
C ILE A 4 -4.57 13.99 11.28
N ASP A 5 -4.46 14.63 12.45
CA ASP A 5 -3.23 14.85 13.23
C ASP A 5 -2.08 15.51 12.42
N LEU A 6 -2.18 16.84 12.26
CA LEU A 6 -1.25 17.66 11.48
C LEU A 6 0.18 17.69 12.04
N GLU A 7 0.35 17.51 13.35
CA GLU A 7 1.66 17.59 14.02
C GLU A 7 2.30 16.21 14.23
N GLY A 8 1.51 15.17 14.51
CA GLY A 8 2.00 13.81 14.76
C GLY A 8 1.95 12.87 13.56
N GLY A 9 1.14 13.15 12.53
CA GLY A 9 0.88 12.27 11.39
C GLY A 9 1.97 12.24 10.31
N HIS A 10 3.19 12.67 10.60
CA HIS A 10 4.29 12.61 9.65
C HIS A 10 4.65 11.16 9.34
N GLN A 11 4.60 10.81 8.05
CA GLN A 11 4.92 9.47 7.59
C GLN A 11 6.39 9.36 7.16
N PRO A 12 7.03 8.18 7.29
CA PRO A 12 6.44 6.92 7.75
C PRO A 12 6.18 6.89 9.26
N ILE A 13 5.07 6.25 9.66
CA ILE A 13 4.77 5.94 11.07
C ILE A 13 5.38 4.58 11.39
N TYR A 14 5.95 4.43 12.58
CA TYR A 14 6.61 3.20 13.06
C TYR A 14 5.83 2.63 14.25
N ASN A 15 6.00 1.33 14.52
CA ASN A 15 5.57 0.74 15.79
C ASN A 15 6.61 1.07 16.90
N GLU A 16 6.34 0.63 18.13
CA GLU A 16 7.08 1.02 19.35
C GLU A 16 8.57 0.69 19.28
N ASP A 17 8.90 -0.47 18.70
CA ASP A 17 10.28 -0.94 18.56
C ASP A 17 10.90 -0.62 17.19
N LYS A 18 10.16 0.09 16.33
CA LYS A 18 10.55 0.49 14.97
C LYS A 18 10.91 -0.69 14.07
N THR A 19 10.33 -1.86 14.29
CA THR A 19 10.48 -3.02 13.41
C THR A 19 9.45 -3.06 12.27
N ILE A 20 8.35 -2.31 12.39
CA ILE A 20 7.32 -2.20 11.36
C ILE A 20 7.07 -0.72 11.07
N CYS A 21 6.90 -0.36 9.80
CA CYS A 21 6.51 1.00 9.41
C CYS A 21 5.49 1.04 8.29
N ILE A 22 4.72 2.13 8.23
CA ILE A 22 3.64 2.34 7.26
C ILE A 22 3.78 3.68 6.53
N VAL A 23 3.45 3.64 5.24
CA VAL A 23 3.03 4.82 4.47
C VAL A 23 1.62 4.59 3.94
N TYR A 24 0.82 5.64 3.92
CA TYR A 24 -0.62 5.57 3.80
C TYR A 24 -1.20 6.81 3.11
N ASN A 25 -2.13 6.57 2.21
CA ASN A 25 -2.97 7.57 1.57
C ASN A 25 -4.42 7.10 1.68
N GLY A 26 -5.22 7.78 2.51
CA GLY A 26 -6.57 7.34 2.80
C GLY A 26 -7.20 8.03 3.99
N GLU A 27 -8.34 7.49 4.39
CA GLU A 27 -8.97 7.73 5.69
C GLU A 27 -9.67 6.44 6.17
N ILE A 28 -9.41 6.02 7.42
CA ILE A 28 -10.13 4.94 8.10
C ILE A 28 -11.14 5.57 9.05
N TYR A 29 -12.41 5.57 8.67
CA TYR A 29 -13.48 6.26 9.38
C TYR A 29 -13.73 5.68 10.77
N ASN A 30 -13.52 4.38 10.98
CA ASN A 30 -13.70 3.72 12.27
C ASN A 30 -12.43 3.61 13.12
N TYR A 31 -11.41 4.46 12.87
CA TYR A 31 -10.13 4.37 13.58
C TYR A 31 -10.27 4.56 15.11
N LEU A 32 -11.22 5.39 15.58
CA LEU A 32 -11.45 5.58 17.02
C LEU A 32 -11.96 4.32 17.71
N GLU A 33 -12.80 3.54 17.03
CA GLU A 33 -13.34 2.28 17.55
C GLU A 33 -12.22 1.23 17.62
N LEU A 34 -11.44 1.11 16.54
CA LEU A 34 -10.30 0.21 16.46
C LEU A 34 -9.20 0.57 17.45
N ARG A 35 -8.96 1.87 17.69
CA ARG A 35 -7.98 2.33 18.68
C ARG A 35 -8.32 1.84 20.08
N LYS A 36 -9.59 1.89 20.48
CA LYS A 36 -10.03 1.37 21.80
C LYS A 36 -9.77 -0.13 21.96
N GLU A 37 -9.85 -0.91 20.87
CA GLU A 37 -9.50 -2.34 20.90
C GLU A 37 -7.98 -2.58 21.07
N LEU A 38 -7.15 -1.62 20.63
CA LEU A 38 -5.70 -1.76 20.51
C LEU A 38 -4.91 -1.06 21.62
N GLU A 39 -5.46 -0.01 22.25
CA GLU A 39 -4.75 0.84 23.23
C GLU A 39 -4.30 0.09 24.50
N ASN A 40 -4.94 -1.03 24.83
CA ASN A 40 -4.53 -1.89 25.95
C ASN A 40 -3.38 -2.86 25.59
N LYS A 41 -3.01 -2.92 24.31
CA LYS A 41 -2.00 -3.85 23.76
C LYS A 41 -0.80 -3.11 23.17
N HIS A 42 -1.04 -1.93 22.62
CA HIS A 42 -0.07 -1.11 21.90
C HIS A 42 0.00 0.30 22.49
N LYS A 43 1.18 0.91 22.45
CA LYS A 43 1.43 2.28 22.91
C LYS A 43 1.42 3.24 21.74
N PHE A 44 0.29 3.92 21.59
CA PHE A 44 0.14 4.97 20.59
C PHE A 44 0.90 6.24 20.96
N TYR A 45 1.55 6.87 19.97
CA TYR A 45 2.21 8.16 20.10
C TYR A 45 1.65 9.25 19.17
N THR A 46 0.72 8.90 18.29
CA THR A 46 -0.06 9.83 17.45
C THR A 46 -1.56 9.67 17.72
N ASN A 47 -2.37 10.58 17.19
CA ASN A 47 -3.82 10.41 17.12
C ASN A 47 -4.28 10.06 15.69
N ALA A 48 -3.35 9.76 14.78
CA ALA A 48 -3.64 9.47 13.38
C ALA A 48 -4.25 8.07 13.20
N ASP A 49 -5.16 7.96 12.25
CA ASP A 49 -5.67 6.68 11.77
C ASP A 49 -4.57 5.75 11.23
N THR A 50 -3.50 6.36 10.70
CA THR A 50 -2.33 5.66 10.15
C THR A 50 -1.66 4.75 11.17
N GLU A 51 -1.53 5.19 12.43
CA GLU A 51 -0.96 4.38 13.51
C GLU A 51 -1.91 3.26 13.94
N VAL A 52 -3.23 3.51 13.90
CA VAL A 52 -4.24 2.48 14.13
C VAL A 52 -4.13 1.35 13.09
N ILE A 53 -3.89 1.68 11.82
CA ILE A 53 -3.67 0.66 10.77
C ILE A 53 -2.42 -0.17 11.08
N LEU A 54 -1.33 0.47 11.51
CA LEU A 54 -0.06 -0.18 11.81
C LEU A 54 -0.21 -1.20 12.94
N HIS A 55 -0.78 -0.79 14.08
CA HIS A 55 -1.01 -1.70 15.21
C HIS A 55 -2.10 -2.75 14.92
N ALA A 56 -3.11 -2.43 14.10
CA ALA A 56 -4.08 -3.42 13.65
C ALA A 56 -3.42 -4.53 12.81
N TYR A 57 -2.45 -4.17 11.95
CA TYR A 57 -1.64 -5.15 11.22
C TYR A 57 -0.72 -5.96 12.16
N GLU A 58 -0.11 -5.31 13.15
CA GLU A 58 0.74 -5.99 14.13
C GLU A 58 -0.05 -7.02 14.95
N GLU A 59 -1.26 -6.67 15.37
CA GLU A 59 -2.14 -7.51 16.18
C GLU A 59 -2.83 -8.62 15.36
N TRP A 60 -3.38 -8.28 14.20
CA TRP A 60 -4.28 -9.18 13.44
C TRP A 60 -3.72 -9.62 12.08
N GLY A 61 -2.51 -9.20 11.72
CA GLY A 61 -1.93 -9.48 10.42
C GLY A 61 -2.81 -8.98 9.28
N LYS A 62 -3.00 -9.82 8.25
CA LYS A 62 -3.87 -9.50 7.10
C LYS A 62 -5.35 -9.37 7.45
N ASP A 63 -5.80 -9.98 8.55
CA ASP A 63 -7.21 -10.02 8.91
C ASP A 63 -7.71 -8.67 9.45
N CYS A 64 -6.79 -7.74 9.75
CA CYS A 64 -7.10 -6.34 10.04
C CYS A 64 -7.93 -5.67 8.94
N LEU A 65 -7.75 -6.07 7.68
CA LEU A 65 -8.46 -5.51 6.53
C LEU A 65 -9.98 -5.69 6.62
N ASN A 66 -10.43 -6.75 7.29
CA ASN A 66 -11.85 -7.02 7.49
C ASN A 66 -12.49 -6.04 8.48
N LYS A 67 -11.70 -5.41 9.34
CA LYS A 67 -12.14 -4.46 10.36
C LYS A 67 -12.16 -3.01 9.88
N PHE A 68 -11.48 -2.69 8.77
CA PHE A 68 -11.38 -1.32 8.29
C PHE A 68 -12.65 -0.87 7.56
N ASN A 69 -13.18 0.29 7.95
CA ASN A 69 -14.17 1.05 7.21
C ASN A 69 -13.53 2.35 6.72
N GLY A 70 -13.45 2.55 5.41
CA GLY A 70 -12.70 3.69 4.86
C GLY A 70 -12.35 3.56 3.39
N MET A 71 -11.51 4.48 2.94
CA MET A 71 -10.83 4.46 1.65
C MET A 71 -9.32 4.53 1.87
N TRP A 72 -8.54 3.69 1.22
CA TRP A 72 -7.11 3.59 1.54
C TRP A 72 -6.29 2.97 0.42
N ALA A 73 -5.05 3.40 0.39
CA ALA A 73 -3.91 2.69 -0.17
C ALA A 73 -2.78 2.81 0.84
N PHE A 74 -2.22 1.69 1.29
CA PHE A 74 -1.05 1.69 2.15
C PHE A 74 -0.01 0.66 1.74
N SER A 75 1.20 0.87 2.22
CA SER A 75 2.27 -0.10 2.24
C SER A 75 2.85 -0.17 3.64
N ILE A 76 2.90 -1.37 4.20
CA ILE A 76 3.56 -1.69 5.45
C ILE A 76 4.84 -2.45 5.14
N TYR A 77 5.96 -1.99 5.67
CA TYR A 77 7.19 -2.77 5.72
C TYR A 77 7.29 -3.45 7.08
N ASP A 78 7.33 -4.78 7.09
CA ASP A 78 7.53 -5.60 8.28
C ASP A 78 8.95 -6.20 8.24
N LYS A 79 9.86 -5.64 9.05
CA LYS A 79 11.27 -6.07 9.12
C LYS A 79 11.42 -7.48 9.67
N ASN A 80 10.55 -7.88 10.60
CA ASN A 80 10.58 -9.20 11.23
C ASN A 80 10.33 -10.28 10.18
N LYS A 81 9.37 -10.02 9.27
CA LYS A 81 9.03 -10.92 8.16
C LYS A 81 9.82 -10.66 6.87
N ASN A 82 10.48 -9.52 6.74
CA ASN A 82 11.15 -9.05 5.52
C ASN A 82 10.18 -8.96 4.33
N ILE A 83 8.99 -8.40 4.56
CA ILE A 83 7.96 -8.26 3.53
C ILE A 83 7.48 -6.82 3.41
N PHE A 84 7.00 -6.48 2.21
CA PHE A 84 6.06 -5.39 2.01
C PHE A 84 4.63 -5.94 1.93
N PHE A 85 3.74 -5.44 2.79
CA PHE A 85 2.32 -5.71 2.76
C PHE A 85 1.56 -4.49 2.24
N LEU A 86 1.02 -4.59 1.04
CA LEU A 86 0.29 -3.52 0.37
C LEU A 86 -1.20 -3.83 0.42
N SER A 87 -2.03 -2.82 0.61
CA SER A 87 -3.49 -2.97 0.55
C SER A 87 -4.15 -1.79 -0.13
N ARG A 88 -5.21 -2.09 -0.89
CA ARG A 88 -6.09 -1.10 -1.51
C ARG A 88 -7.53 -1.36 -1.09
N ASP A 89 -8.27 -0.28 -0.82
CA ASP A 89 -9.64 -0.36 -0.34
C ASP A 89 -10.58 -1.08 -1.29
N ARG A 90 -11.74 -1.49 -0.75
CA ARG A 90 -12.77 -2.31 -1.42
C ARG A 90 -13.20 -1.75 -2.77
N PHE A 91 -13.31 -0.42 -2.89
CA PHE A 91 -13.73 0.24 -4.12
C PHE A 91 -12.54 0.69 -4.97
N GLY A 92 -11.33 0.66 -4.44
CA GLY A 92 -10.12 1.11 -5.10
C GLY A 92 -10.08 2.61 -5.27
N ILE A 93 -10.67 3.37 -4.35
CA ILE A 93 -10.74 4.84 -4.44
C ILE A 93 -9.34 5.45 -4.49
N LYS A 94 -8.41 4.95 -3.67
CA LYS A 94 -7.02 5.43 -3.68
C LYS A 94 -6.16 4.57 -4.62
N PRO A 95 -5.43 5.15 -5.57
CA PRO A 95 -4.58 4.39 -6.48
C PRO A 95 -3.32 3.87 -5.77
N LEU A 96 -2.88 2.67 -6.17
CA LEU A 96 -1.63 2.08 -5.71
C LEU A 96 -1.00 1.25 -6.83
N TYR A 97 0.12 1.74 -7.34
CA TYR A 97 0.92 1.12 -8.39
C TYR A 97 2.23 0.61 -7.81
N TYR A 98 2.79 -0.42 -8.43
CA TYR A 98 4.08 -0.97 -8.06
C TYR A 98 4.88 -1.45 -9.28
N HIS A 99 6.19 -1.48 -9.10
CA HIS A 99 7.17 -2.12 -9.94
C HIS A 99 7.99 -3.06 -9.07
N PHE A 100 8.14 -4.31 -9.51
CA PHE A 100 8.97 -5.29 -8.84
C PHE A 100 9.77 -6.07 -9.87
N LYS A 101 11.08 -5.83 -9.90
CA LYS A 101 12.03 -6.51 -10.80
C LYS A 101 13.46 -6.33 -10.29
N GLU A 102 14.32 -7.34 -10.46
CA GLU A 102 15.76 -7.24 -10.17
C GLU A 102 16.04 -6.74 -8.73
N GLY A 103 15.28 -7.24 -7.74
CA GLY A 103 15.42 -6.83 -6.35
C GLY A 103 15.01 -5.38 -6.04
N LYS A 104 14.43 -4.66 -7.01
CA LYS A 104 13.89 -3.31 -6.81
C LYS A 104 12.39 -3.38 -6.64
N PHE A 105 11.93 -3.04 -5.45
CA PHE A 105 10.52 -2.82 -5.17
C PHE A 105 10.25 -1.31 -5.06
N ILE A 106 9.39 -0.79 -5.94
CA ILE A 106 9.01 0.61 -5.99
C ILE A 106 7.48 0.65 -6.03
N PHE A 107 6.86 1.47 -5.20
CA PHE A 107 5.42 1.68 -5.23
C PHE A 107 5.08 3.17 -5.12
N ALA A 108 3.94 3.56 -5.66
CA ALA A 108 3.47 4.94 -5.58
C ALA A 108 1.96 5.01 -5.87
N SER A 109 1.33 6.11 -5.44
CA SER A 109 -0.04 6.43 -5.85
C SER A 109 -0.14 6.86 -7.31
N GLU A 110 0.97 7.22 -7.97
CA GLU A 110 0.99 7.63 -9.37
C GLU A 110 2.15 7.00 -10.13
N ILE A 111 1.87 6.55 -11.36
CA ILE A 111 2.87 5.93 -12.24
C ILE A 111 4.06 6.87 -12.52
N LYS A 112 3.81 8.18 -12.67
CA LYS A 112 4.85 9.17 -12.97
C LYS A 112 5.97 9.22 -11.92
N ALA A 113 5.65 8.90 -10.66
CA ALA A 113 6.63 8.85 -9.57
C ALA A 113 7.53 7.61 -9.71
N ILE A 114 6.95 6.45 -10.06
CA ILE A 114 7.71 5.24 -10.37
C ILE A 114 8.65 5.48 -11.55
N LEU A 115 8.17 6.19 -12.58
CA LEU A 115 8.94 6.56 -13.78
C LEU A 115 10.04 7.62 -13.57
N GLN A 116 10.22 8.14 -12.35
CA GLN A 116 11.42 8.91 -11.98
C GLN A 116 12.63 8.00 -11.74
N HIS A 117 12.40 6.71 -11.53
CA HIS A 117 13.46 5.72 -11.43
C HIS A 117 13.80 5.14 -12.81
N ASN A 118 15.02 4.64 -12.95
CA ASN A 118 15.52 4.07 -14.21
C ASN A 118 15.00 2.64 -14.43
N ILE A 119 13.68 2.51 -14.68
CA ILE A 119 13.00 1.23 -14.95
C ILE A 119 12.50 1.07 -16.39
N GLY A 120 12.76 2.07 -17.25
CA GLY A 120 12.30 2.13 -18.63
C GLY A 120 10.89 2.69 -18.79
N ARG A 121 10.63 3.34 -19.94
CA ARG A 121 9.32 3.87 -20.33
C ARG A 121 8.82 3.13 -21.57
N ILE A 122 8.56 1.84 -21.41
CA ILE A 122 8.18 0.95 -22.51
C ILE A 122 6.65 0.80 -22.53
N PRO A 123 5.97 1.13 -23.63
CA PRO A 123 4.53 0.90 -23.76
C PRO A 123 4.16 -0.58 -23.61
N ASN A 124 3.03 -0.83 -22.98
CA ASN A 124 2.41 -2.15 -22.94
C ASN A 124 1.49 -2.34 -24.14
N ASP A 125 2.05 -2.89 -25.22
CA ASP A 125 1.36 -3.02 -26.51
C ASP A 125 0.02 -3.76 -26.41
N LEU A 126 -0.12 -4.72 -25.49
CA LEU A 126 -1.38 -5.42 -25.26
C LEU A 126 -2.45 -4.47 -24.72
N LEU A 127 -2.12 -3.69 -23.68
CA LEU A 127 -3.06 -2.72 -23.09
C LEU A 127 -3.36 -1.57 -24.05
N VAL A 128 -2.37 -1.16 -24.85
CA VAL A 128 -2.57 -0.19 -25.94
C VAL A 128 -3.53 -0.76 -26.99
N PHE A 129 -3.35 -2.01 -27.41
CA PHE A 129 -4.25 -2.68 -28.33
C PHE A 129 -5.67 -2.77 -27.78
N ASP A 130 -5.84 -3.24 -26.53
CA ASP A 130 -7.16 -3.38 -25.90
C ASP A 130 -7.88 -2.04 -25.80
N TYR A 131 -7.15 -0.98 -25.49
CA TYR A 131 -7.70 0.37 -25.45
C TYR A 131 -8.10 0.87 -26.84
N LEU A 132 -7.24 0.72 -27.85
CA LEU A 132 -7.52 1.22 -29.20
C LEU A 132 -8.63 0.43 -29.90
N MET A 133 -8.70 -0.88 -29.68
CA MET A 133 -9.68 -1.75 -30.34
C MET A 133 -11.02 -1.80 -29.62
N TYR A 134 -11.01 -1.77 -28.29
CA TYR A 134 -12.22 -2.01 -27.49
C TYR A 134 -12.59 -0.83 -26.57
N ASN A 135 -11.76 0.22 -26.49
CA ASN A 135 -11.90 1.33 -25.54
C ASN A 135 -11.89 0.85 -24.07
N ILE A 136 -11.11 -0.19 -23.77
CA ILE A 136 -11.00 -0.79 -22.43
C ILE A 136 -9.61 -0.50 -21.85
N ALA A 137 -9.57 0.19 -20.70
CA ALA A 137 -8.31 0.56 -20.02
C ALA A 137 -8.13 -0.07 -18.62
N ASP A 138 -9.21 -0.54 -17.98
CA ASP A 138 -9.20 -0.96 -16.57
C ASP A 138 -9.76 -2.39 -16.39
N HIS A 139 -9.17 -3.36 -17.08
CA HIS A 139 -9.65 -4.75 -17.08
C HIS A 139 -8.61 -5.79 -16.63
N THR A 140 -7.35 -5.39 -16.46
CA THR A 140 -6.27 -6.22 -15.91
C THR A 140 -5.56 -5.49 -14.77
N ASN A 141 -4.61 -6.15 -14.10
CA ASN A 141 -3.72 -5.50 -13.12
C ASN A 141 -2.52 -4.80 -13.78
N GLU A 142 -2.35 -4.94 -15.08
CA GLU A 142 -1.29 -4.28 -15.83
C GLU A 142 -1.65 -2.81 -16.09
N THR A 143 -0.64 -2.03 -16.47
CA THR A 143 -0.81 -0.64 -16.91
C THR A 143 -0.33 -0.48 -18.36
N PHE A 144 -0.51 0.71 -18.92
CA PHE A 144 0.04 1.09 -20.22
C PHE A 144 1.58 1.12 -20.25
N PHE A 145 2.26 0.91 -19.12
CA PHE A 145 3.71 0.82 -19.02
C PHE A 145 4.10 -0.62 -18.65
N LYS A 146 4.92 -1.27 -19.47
CA LYS A 146 5.43 -2.62 -19.17
C LYS A 146 6.19 -2.60 -17.84
N GLY A 147 5.92 -3.60 -17.00
CA GLY A 147 6.58 -3.76 -15.71
C GLY A 147 6.01 -2.87 -14.59
N ILE A 148 5.00 -2.04 -14.85
CA ILE A 148 4.26 -1.32 -13.80
C ILE A 148 2.87 -1.91 -13.71
N LYS A 149 2.53 -2.38 -12.50
CA LYS A 149 1.25 -3.02 -12.19
C LYS A 149 0.49 -2.19 -11.16
N LYS A 150 -0.82 -2.40 -11.06
CA LYS A 150 -1.67 -1.81 -10.03
C LYS A 150 -2.14 -2.89 -9.06
N ILE A 151 -2.29 -2.53 -7.79
CA ILE A 151 -3.00 -3.37 -6.83
C ILE A 151 -4.50 -3.32 -7.20
N PRO A 152 -5.16 -4.48 -7.41
CA PRO A 152 -6.58 -4.50 -7.70
C PRO A 152 -7.40 -3.93 -6.54
N LYS A 153 -8.58 -3.38 -6.83
CA LYS A 153 -9.52 -2.93 -5.80
C LYS A 153 -9.90 -4.07 -4.85
N GLY A 154 -9.96 -3.80 -3.56
CA GLY A 154 -10.29 -4.77 -2.52
C GLY A 154 -9.27 -5.91 -2.35
N HIS A 155 -8.06 -5.73 -2.86
CA HIS A 155 -7.00 -6.73 -2.75
C HIS A 155 -5.82 -6.20 -1.92
N PHE A 156 -5.05 -7.15 -1.42
CA PHE A 156 -3.74 -6.91 -0.83
C PHE A 156 -2.68 -7.72 -1.59
N ALA A 157 -1.42 -7.33 -1.44
CA ALA A 157 -0.27 -8.06 -1.96
C ALA A 157 0.80 -8.18 -0.87
N VAL A 158 1.53 -9.29 -0.90
CA VAL A 158 2.69 -9.53 -0.04
C VAL A 158 3.90 -9.74 -0.94
N PHE A 159 4.92 -8.89 -0.79
CA PHE A 159 6.18 -9.02 -1.50
C PHE A 159 7.27 -9.42 -0.51
N ASP A 160 7.86 -10.60 -0.72
CA ASP A 160 8.95 -11.12 0.09
C ASP A 160 10.29 -10.62 -0.48
N ILE A 161 11.03 -9.88 0.34
CA ILE A 161 12.31 -9.27 -0.07
C ILE A 161 13.43 -10.32 -0.12
N LYS A 162 13.28 -11.44 0.60
CA LYS A 162 14.30 -12.50 0.66
C LYS A 162 14.15 -13.55 -0.43
N LYS A 163 12.99 -13.65 -1.10
CA LYS A 163 12.72 -14.69 -2.12
C LYS A 163 13.30 -14.42 -3.52
N GLU A 164 14.11 -13.38 -3.72
CA GLU A 164 14.82 -13.15 -4.99
C GLU A 164 16.32 -12.89 -4.80
N PHE A 165 17.09 -13.97 -4.65
CA PHE A 165 18.50 -14.09 -5.09
C PHE A 165 18.81 -15.47 -5.71
N ALA A 166 17.80 -16.27 -6.01
CA ALA A 166 17.99 -17.46 -6.84
C ALA A 166 17.83 -17.03 -8.31
N GLN A 167 18.97 -16.84 -8.98
CA GLN A 167 19.06 -16.83 -10.45
C GLN A 167 18.57 -18.17 -11.02
#